data_AF-A0A2N0M8Q1-F1
#
_entry.id   AF-A0A2N0M8Q1-F1
#
_cell.length_a   1.000
_cell.length_b   1.000
_cell.length_c   1.000
_cell.angle_alpha   90.00
_cell.angle_beta   90.00
_cell.angle_gamma   90.00
#
_symmetry.space_group_name_H-M   'P 1'
#
loop_
_entity.id
_entity.type
_entity.pdbx_description
1 polymer ?
#
loop_
_entity_poly.entity_id
_entity_poly.type
_entity_poly.pdbx_seq_one_letter_code
_entity_poly.pdbx_strand_id
1 'polypeptide(L)'
;MPQKITVESLDRFRSNLQSLIAERAKSLPGMRYCDLRIEVREEKGAVAENGSEKGASEDYGFDFGVRAIAGGRLPAAGYFGSVLGASDADRLEEVVWDGMKQAHQRARASAKRKNLVKGRYANLGKSLTGSELAPISVGRDSIPATFQVDPRSVPLADTLKMAVDGCKAMQGGHGN
;
A
#
# COMPACT_ATOMS: atom_id res chain seq x y z
N MET A 1 -20.33 16.84 -4.17
CA MET A 1 -20.18 15.54 -3.48
C MET A 1 -18.77 15.05 -3.75
N PRO A 2 -18.03 14.54 -2.75
CA PRO A 2 -16.71 13.97 -2.99
C PRO A 2 -16.83 12.79 -3.97
N GLN A 3 -15.82 12.62 -4.82
CA GLN A 3 -15.80 11.56 -5.81
C GLN A 3 -15.79 10.20 -5.10
N LYS A 4 -16.65 9.26 -5.56
CA LYS A 4 -16.62 7.88 -5.05
C LYS A 4 -15.28 7.25 -5.46
N ILE A 5 -14.56 6.71 -4.48
CA ILE A 5 -13.33 5.95 -4.71
C ILE A 5 -13.72 4.49 -4.90
N THR A 6 -13.28 3.91 -6.02
CA THR A 6 -13.50 2.51 -6.41
C THR A 6 -12.22 1.95 -6.98
N VAL A 7 -12.12 0.63 -7.16
CA VAL A 7 -10.91 0.01 -7.74
C VAL A 7 -10.57 0.56 -9.13
N GLU A 8 -11.56 0.98 -9.92
CA GLU A 8 -11.34 1.63 -11.23
C GLU A 8 -10.64 2.98 -11.11
N SER A 9 -10.67 3.62 -9.95
CA SER A 9 -9.96 4.88 -9.73
C SER A 9 -8.45 4.73 -9.89
N LEU A 10 -7.91 3.52 -9.69
CA LEU A 10 -6.49 3.21 -9.86
C LEU A 10 -5.99 3.46 -11.30
N ASP A 11 -6.83 3.26 -12.32
CA ASP A 11 -6.45 3.51 -13.71
C ASP A 11 -6.17 5.00 -13.95
N ARG A 12 -7.01 5.87 -13.38
CA ARG A 12 -6.81 7.33 -13.40
C ARG A 12 -5.58 7.74 -12.59
N PHE A 13 -5.35 7.12 -11.43
CA PHE A 13 -4.21 7.45 -10.58
C PHE A 13 -2.88 7.06 -11.22
N ARG A 14 -2.84 5.91 -11.91
CA ARG A 14 -1.65 5.40 -12.59
C ARG A 14 -1.09 6.42 -13.58
N SER A 15 -1.92 7.03 -14.43
CA SER A 15 -1.45 8.01 -15.43
C SER A 15 -0.83 9.23 -14.76
N ASN A 16 -1.45 9.74 -13.70
CA ASN A 16 -1.02 10.97 -13.04
C ASN A 16 0.29 10.76 -12.25
N LEU A 17 0.37 9.66 -11.51
CA LEU A 17 1.49 9.38 -10.61
C LEU A 17 2.75 8.89 -11.33
N GLN A 18 2.62 8.28 -12.51
CA GLN A 18 3.77 7.78 -13.26
C GLN A 18 4.77 8.88 -13.59
N SER A 19 4.30 10.02 -14.12
CA SER A 19 5.14 11.17 -14.45
C SER A 19 5.75 11.81 -13.19
N LEU A 20 4.98 11.89 -12.11
CA LEU A 20 5.44 12.41 -10.82
C LEU A 20 6.66 11.63 -10.31
N ILE A 21 6.56 10.30 -10.25
CA ILE A 21 7.65 9.44 -9.75
C ILE A 21 8.85 9.48 -10.70
N ALA A 22 8.62 9.38 -12.01
CA ALA A 22 9.70 9.32 -12.99
C ALA A 22 10.51 10.61 -13.04
N GLU A 23 9.88 11.78 -12.92
CA GLU A 23 10.55 13.07 -13.08
C GLU A 23 10.87 13.78 -11.77
N ARG A 24 9.90 13.90 -10.84
CA ARG A 24 10.16 14.68 -9.61
C ARG A 24 11.09 13.95 -8.66
N ALA A 25 11.11 12.62 -8.61
CA ALA A 25 12.04 11.89 -7.74
C ALA A 25 13.52 12.21 -8.04
N LYS A 26 13.85 12.51 -9.31
CA LYS A 26 15.21 12.89 -9.74
C LYS A 26 15.68 14.21 -9.12
N SER A 27 14.76 15.09 -8.71
CA SER A 27 15.09 16.34 -8.03
C SER A 27 15.57 16.15 -6.59
N LEU A 28 15.33 14.97 -6.00
CA LEU A 28 15.71 14.69 -4.62
C LEU A 28 17.20 14.28 -4.55
N PRO A 29 18.04 15.03 -3.81
CA PRO A 29 19.48 14.82 -3.84
C PRO A 29 19.88 13.48 -3.24
N GLY A 30 20.75 12.77 -3.95
CA GLY A 30 21.24 11.45 -3.54
C GLY A 30 20.16 10.36 -3.52
N MET A 31 19.01 10.60 -4.18
CA MET A 31 18.03 9.56 -4.46
C MET A 31 18.65 8.53 -5.42
N ARG A 32 18.55 7.25 -5.06
CA ARG A 32 19.02 6.13 -5.89
C ARG A 32 17.87 5.32 -6.45
N TYR A 33 16.78 5.22 -5.68
CA TYR A 33 15.61 4.46 -6.06
C TYR A 33 14.39 4.98 -5.30
N CYS A 34 13.23 4.99 -5.97
CA CYS A 34 11.95 5.29 -5.36
C CYS A 34 10.88 4.41 -6.01
N ASP A 35 10.03 3.80 -5.20
CA ASP A 35 8.80 3.16 -5.66
C ASP A 35 7.59 3.71 -4.91
N LEU A 36 6.42 3.59 -5.55
CA LEU A 36 5.12 3.92 -5.00
C LEU A 36 4.22 2.69 -5.15
N ARG A 37 3.58 2.32 -4.06
CA ARG A 37 2.40 1.46 -4.05
C ARG A 37 1.20 2.31 -3.72
N ILE A 38 0.16 2.24 -4.54
CA ILE A 38 -1.15 2.83 -4.26
C ILE A 38 -2.18 1.70 -4.31
N GLU A 39 -3.09 1.70 -3.35
CA GLU A 39 -4.10 0.66 -3.20
C GLU A 39 -5.48 1.31 -3.07
N VAL A 40 -6.45 0.75 -3.80
CA VAL A 40 -7.86 0.93 -3.51
C VAL A 40 -8.44 -0.46 -3.34
N ARG A 41 -9.20 -0.66 -2.27
CA ARG A 41 -9.91 -1.90 -1.97
C ARG A 41 -11.38 -1.58 -1.75
N GLU A 42 -12.26 -2.42 -2.27
CA GLU A 42 -13.70 -2.39 -1.93
C GLU A 42 -14.01 -3.69 -1.19
N GLU A 43 -14.69 -3.59 -0.05
CA GLU A 43 -14.95 -4.72 0.83
C GLU A 43 -16.40 -4.77 1.32
N LYS A 44 -16.92 -6.00 1.41
CA LYS A 44 -18.19 -6.32 2.06
C LYS A 44 -17.92 -7.39 3.10
N GLY A 45 -18.46 -7.20 4.30
CA GLY A 45 -18.32 -8.13 5.41
C GLY A 45 -19.67 -8.36 6.08
N ALA A 46 -19.89 -9.57 6.60
CA ALA A 46 -21.02 -9.86 7.46
C ALA A 46 -20.64 -10.85 8.55
N VAL A 47 -21.28 -10.71 9.69
CA VAL A 47 -21.05 -11.53 10.88
C VAL A 47 -22.39 -12.05 11.36
N ALA A 48 -22.44 -13.35 11.64
CA ALA A 48 -23.55 -14.02 12.30
C ALA A 48 -23.06 -14.70 13.58
N GLU A 49 -23.91 -14.76 14.58
CA GLU A 49 -23.64 -15.42 15.85
C GLU A 49 -24.92 -16.13 16.33
N ASN A 50 -24.76 -17.35 16.83
CA ASN A 50 -25.87 -18.18 17.34
C ASN A 50 -27.03 -18.35 16.34
N GLY A 51 -26.73 -18.49 15.05
CA GLY A 51 -27.72 -18.64 13.99
C GLY A 51 -28.50 -17.37 13.64
N SER A 52 -28.06 -16.22 14.16
CA SER A 52 -28.68 -14.91 13.94
C SER A 52 -27.68 -13.90 13.37
N GLU A 53 -28.20 -12.88 12.68
CA GLU A 53 -27.38 -11.75 12.24
C GLU A 53 -26.78 -11.00 13.44
N LYS A 54 -25.51 -10.63 13.32
CA LYS A 54 -24.81 -9.75 14.27
C LYS A 54 -24.45 -8.40 13.64
N GLY A 55 -24.15 -8.37 12.34
CA GLY A 55 -23.96 -7.14 11.60
C GLY A 55 -23.42 -7.37 10.19
N ALA A 56 -23.49 -6.33 9.36
CA ALA A 56 -22.95 -6.31 8.01
C ALA A 56 -22.37 -4.93 7.69
N SER A 57 -21.35 -4.89 6.84
CA SER A 57 -20.65 -3.66 6.44
C SER A 57 -20.27 -3.70 4.97
N GLU A 58 -20.28 -2.54 4.33
CA GLU A 58 -19.70 -2.29 3.02
C GLU A 58 -18.82 -1.05 3.15
N ASP A 59 -17.55 -1.16 2.78
CA ASP A 59 -16.56 -0.10 2.94
C ASP A 59 -15.50 -0.14 1.83
N TYR A 60 -14.59 0.82 1.84
CA TYR A 60 -13.42 0.85 0.98
C TYR A 60 -12.16 1.23 1.74
N GLY A 61 -11.02 0.70 1.28
CA GLY A 61 -9.69 1.16 1.65
C GLY A 61 -9.10 2.02 0.54
N PHE A 62 -8.43 3.11 0.90
CA PHE A 62 -7.63 3.91 -0.02
C PHE A 62 -6.36 4.34 0.69
N ASP A 63 -5.20 3.93 0.18
CA ASP A 63 -3.92 4.21 0.82
C ASP A 63 -2.76 4.17 -0.18
N PHE A 64 -1.62 4.66 0.28
CA PHE A 64 -0.38 4.54 -0.47
C PHE A 64 0.83 4.33 0.45
N GLY A 65 1.88 3.76 -0.12
CA GLY A 65 3.19 3.59 0.50
C GLY A 65 4.31 3.95 -0.47
N VAL A 66 5.32 4.65 0.03
CA VAL A 66 6.53 5.01 -0.71
C VAL A 66 7.74 4.39 -0.03
N ARG A 67 8.58 3.74 -0.83
CA ARG A 67 9.94 3.36 -0.43
C ARG A 67 10.94 4.21 -1.20
N ALA A 68 11.86 4.83 -0.48
CA ALA A 68 13.01 5.53 -1.04
C ALA A 68 14.32 4.89 -0.58
N ILE A 69 15.28 4.74 -1.49
CA ILE A 69 16.67 4.43 -1.16
C ILE A 69 17.50 5.65 -1.51
N ALA A 70 18.17 6.22 -0.52
CA ALA A 70 18.95 7.43 -0.69
C ALA A 70 20.23 7.43 0.15
N GLY A 71 21.18 8.27 -0.25
CA GLY A 71 22.45 8.48 0.44
C GLY A 71 23.68 8.12 -0.39
N GLY A 72 24.84 8.55 0.12
CA GLY A 72 26.15 8.38 -0.52
C GLY A 72 26.68 6.94 -0.39
N ARG A 73 27.87 6.77 0.18
CA ARG A 73 28.61 5.48 0.21
C ARG A 73 27.87 4.31 0.87
N LEU A 74 27.02 4.60 1.86
CA LEU A 74 26.14 3.61 2.49
C LEU A 74 24.69 4.07 2.37
N PRO A 75 24.01 3.78 1.24
CA PRO A 75 22.60 4.11 1.10
C PRO A 75 21.76 3.35 2.11
N ALA A 76 20.61 3.91 2.46
CA ALA A 76 19.63 3.29 3.33
C ALA A 76 18.23 3.46 2.78
N ALA A 77 17.33 2.57 3.18
CA ALA A 77 15.91 2.69 2.89
C ALA A 77 15.22 3.64 3.87
N GLY A 78 14.19 4.32 3.38
CA GLY A 78 13.22 5.07 4.16
C GLY A 78 11.83 4.80 3.60
N TYR A 79 10.84 4.80 4.49
CA TYR A 79 9.47 4.42 4.19
C TYR A 79 8.51 5.48 4.70
N PHE A 80 7.45 5.70 3.94
CA PHE A 80 6.30 6.48 4.36
C PHE A 80 5.05 5.81 3.81
N GLY A 81 3.95 5.84 4.55
CA GLY A 81 2.65 5.41 4.05
C GLY A 81 1.55 6.19 4.75
N SER A 82 0.41 6.33 4.08
CA SER A 82 -0.75 7.02 4.61
C SER A 82 -2.03 6.39 4.08
N VAL A 83 -3.02 6.31 4.96
CA VAL A 83 -4.42 6.15 4.56
C VAL A 83 -4.89 7.48 3.97
N LEU A 84 -5.70 7.41 2.93
CA LEU A 84 -6.25 8.52 2.17
C LEU A 84 -7.77 8.52 2.28
N GLY A 85 -8.36 9.71 2.34
CA GLY A 85 -9.80 9.89 2.21
C GLY A 85 -10.18 10.21 0.76
N ALA A 86 -11.49 10.16 0.47
CA ALA A 86 -12.03 10.62 -0.81
C ALA A 86 -11.63 12.08 -1.15
N SER A 87 -11.43 12.92 -0.13
CA SER A 87 -10.96 14.31 -0.28
C SER A 87 -9.52 14.45 -0.77
N ASP A 88 -8.71 13.39 -0.68
CA ASP A 88 -7.31 13.43 -1.11
C ASP A 88 -7.16 13.05 -2.58
N ALA A 89 -8.19 12.48 -3.21
CA ALA A 89 -8.15 12.06 -4.60
C ALA A 89 -7.85 13.21 -5.58
N ASP A 90 -8.38 14.41 -5.33
CA ASP A 90 -8.14 15.59 -6.15
C ASP A 90 -6.73 16.18 -5.95
N ARG A 91 -6.06 15.84 -4.83
CA ARG A 91 -4.72 16.33 -4.46
C ARG A 91 -3.69 15.21 -4.41
N LEU A 92 -3.97 14.09 -5.07
CA LEU A 92 -3.20 12.86 -4.91
C LEU A 92 -1.72 13.03 -5.23
N GLU A 93 -1.39 13.80 -6.27
CA GLU A 93 0.01 14.09 -6.61
C GLU A 93 0.75 14.86 -5.52
N GLU A 94 0.09 15.82 -4.88
CA GLU A 94 0.67 16.62 -3.80
C GLU A 94 0.93 15.74 -2.57
N VAL A 95 -0.07 14.95 -2.17
CA VAL A 95 0.01 14.07 -1.01
C VAL A 95 1.07 12.98 -1.21
N VAL A 96 1.13 12.36 -2.40
CA VAL A 96 2.16 11.38 -2.74
C VAL A 96 3.54 12.03 -2.75
N TRP A 97 3.67 13.23 -3.30
CA TRP A 97 4.94 13.96 -3.31
C TRP A 97 5.44 14.27 -1.91
N ASP A 98 4.55 14.67 -1.00
CA ASP A 98 4.89 14.84 0.41
C ASP A 98 5.36 13.54 1.06
N GLY A 99 4.69 12.43 0.77
CA GLY A 99 5.13 11.10 1.20
C GLY A 99 6.51 10.73 0.67
N MET A 100 6.81 11.04 -0.60
CA MET A 100 8.13 10.83 -1.19
C MET A 100 9.22 11.63 -0.49
N LYS A 101 8.97 12.91 -0.18
CA LYS A 101 9.91 13.75 0.58
C LYS A 101 10.17 13.15 1.97
N GLN A 102 9.13 12.66 2.66
CA GLN A 102 9.29 12.04 3.97
C GLN A 102 10.09 10.73 3.92
N ALA A 103 9.77 9.83 2.98
CA ALA A 103 10.52 8.59 2.78
C ALA A 103 12.00 8.88 2.45
N HIS A 104 12.26 9.86 1.57
CA HIS A 104 13.61 10.31 1.23
C HIS A 104 14.38 10.88 2.41
N GLN A 105 13.76 11.74 3.22
CA GLN A 105 14.38 12.30 4.42
C GLN A 105 14.77 11.21 5.41
N ARG A 106 13.88 10.23 5.63
CA ARG A 106 14.17 9.05 6.47
C ARG A 106 15.32 8.24 5.92
N ALA A 107 15.35 8.00 4.60
CA ALA A 107 16.44 7.30 3.93
C ALA A 107 17.79 8.02 4.13
N ARG A 108 17.84 9.34 3.91
CA ARG A 108 19.05 10.15 4.10
C ARG A 108 19.52 10.20 5.55
N ALA A 109 18.60 10.33 6.50
CA ALA A 109 18.92 10.31 7.93
C ALA A 109 19.55 8.98 8.34
N SER A 110 18.94 7.86 7.91
CA SER A 110 19.46 6.51 8.13
C SER A 110 20.83 6.31 7.49
N ALA A 111 21.02 6.74 6.24
CA ALA A 111 22.31 6.67 5.55
C ALA A 111 23.39 7.49 6.27
N LYS A 112 23.07 8.72 6.70
CA LYS A 112 24.00 9.57 7.47
C LYS A 112 24.41 8.90 8.78
N ARG A 113 23.45 8.32 9.50
CA ARG A 113 23.71 7.59 10.75
C ARG A 113 24.58 6.36 10.51
N LYS A 114 24.29 5.55 9.48
CA LYS A 114 25.12 4.39 9.10
C LYS A 114 26.56 4.79 8.82
N ASN A 115 26.78 5.86 8.05
CA ASN A 115 28.14 6.34 7.75
C ASN A 115 28.88 6.80 9.03
N LEU A 116 28.19 7.51 9.93
CA LEU A 116 28.77 7.92 11.22
C LEU A 116 29.18 6.70 12.07
N VAL A 117 28.30 5.70 12.18
CA VAL A 117 28.59 4.46 12.94
C VAL A 117 29.75 3.69 12.31
N LYS A 118 29.78 3.57 10.97
CA LYS A 118 30.86 2.88 10.27
C LYS A 118 32.23 3.50 10.54
N GLY A 119 32.33 4.82 10.63
CA GLY A 119 33.58 5.50 10.99
C GLY A 119 33.96 5.37 12.47
N ARG A 120 32.99 5.19 13.36
CA ARG A 120 33.22 5.13 14.82
C ARG A 120 33.68 3.75 15.32
N TYR A 121 33.19 2.68 14.71
CA TYR A 121 33.46 1.32 15.16
C TYR A 121 34.32 0.58 14.13
N ALA A 122 35.46 0.03 14.55
CA ALA A 122 36.44 -0.61 13.66
C ALA A 122 35.87 -1.82 12.88
N ASN A 123 36.02 -3.04 13.41
CA ASN A 123 35.55 -4.23 12.70
C ASN A 123 34.02 -4.32 12.66
N LEU A 124 33.33 -3.84 13.71
CA LEU A 124 31.86 -3.77 13.72
C LEU A 124 31.30 -2.75 12.71
N GLY A 125 32.03 -1.68 12.38
CA GLY A 125 31.58 -0.75 11.34
C GLY A 125 31.67 -1.35 9.94
N LYS A 126 32.58 -2.31 9.71
CA LYS A 126 32.73 -3.01 8.43
C LYS A 126 31.54 -3.91 8.10
N SER A 127 30.79 -4.39 9.10
CA SER A 127 29.58 -5.20 8.86
C SER A 127 28.39 -4.37 8.38
N LEU A 128 28.46 -3.03 8.45
CA LEU A 128 27.41 -2.16 7.93
C LEU A 128 27.46 -2.07 6.40
N THR A 129 26.38 -2.52 5.78
CA THR A 129 26.17 -2.51 4.33
C THR A 129 25.11 -1.50 3.90
N GLY A 130 25.22 -1.09 2.64
CA GLY A 130 24.21 -0.29 1.96
C GLY A 130 22.95 -1.09 1.66
N SER A 131 21.82 -0.40 1.58
CA SER A 131 20.59 -0.98 1.02
C SER A 131 20.64 -0.82 -0.50
N GLU A 132 20.64 -1.94 -1.20
CA GLU A 132 20.64 -2.00 -2.67
C GLU A 132 19.56 -2.98 -3.12
N LEU A 133 19.06 -2.78 -4.34
CA LEU A 133 18.12 -3.71 -4.96
C LEU A 133 18.89 -4.69 -5.83
N ALA A 134 18.41 -5.94 -5.88
CA ALA A 134 18.88 -6.89 -6.85
C ALA A 134 18.62 -6.34 -8.27
N PRO A 135 19.58 -6.46 -9.20
CA PRO A 135 19.35 -6.12 -10.59
C PRO A 135 18.22 -6.98 -11.16
N ILE A 136 17.21 -6.33 -11.74
CA ILE A 136 16.10 -6.97 -12.45
C ILE A 136 15.89 -6.28 -13.78
N SER A 137 15.41 -7.01 -14.78
CA SER A 137 14.91 -6.40 -16.01
C SER A 137 13.70 -5.54 -15.69
N VAL A 138 13.69 -4.29 -16.16
CA VAL A 138 12.54 -3.39 -15.98
C VAL A 138 11.41 -3.87 -16.88
N GLY A 139 10.27 -4.20 -16.26
CA GLY A 139 9.06 -4.61 -16.95
C GLY A 139 7.88 -3.72 -16.55
N ARG A 140 6.94 -3.56 -17.47
CA ARG A 140 5.64 -2.93 -17.23
C ARG A 140 4.57 -3.92 -17.66
N ASP A 141 3.63 -4.17 -16.76
CA ASP A 141 2.51 -5.08 -17.03
C ASP A 141 1.24 -4.54 -16.36
N SER A 142 0.08 -5.00 -16.84
CA SER A 142 -1.22 -4.75 -16.24
C SER A 142 -1.99 -6.05 -16.19
N ILE A 143 -2.11 -6.61 -14.99
CA ILE A 143 -2.78 -7.89 -14.77
C ILE A 143 -4.27 -7.60 -14.53
N PRO A 144 -5.19 -8.03 -15.42
CA PRO A 144 -6.61 -7.84 -15.20
C PRO A 144 -7.09 -8.72 -14.04
N ALA A 145 -8.00 -8.20 -13.23
CA ALA A 145 -8.68 -9.02 -12.25
C ALA A 145 -9.60 -10.01 -12.97
N THR A 146 -9.50 -11.29 -12.61
CA THR A 146 -10.35 -12.36 -13.14
C THR A 146 -11.17 -12.93 -12.00
N PHE A 147 -12.48 -13.00 -12.22
CA PHE A 147 -13.43 -13.44 -11.21
C PHE A 147 -14.31 -14.54 -11.79
N GLN A 148 -14.53 -15.61 -11.02
CA GLN A 148 -15.64 -16.53 -11.31
C GLN A 148 -16.98 -15.85 -10.96
N VAL A 149 -17.00 -15.13 -9.83
CA VAL A 149 -18.09 -14.26 -9.41
C VAL A 149 -17.46 -12.94 -8.99
N ASP A 150 -17.88 -11.83 -9.59
CA ASP A 150 -17.38 -10.52 -9.23
C ASP A 150 -17.87 -10.16 -7.80
N PRO A 151 -16.96 -9.99 -6.82
CA PRO A 151 -17.35 -9.67 -5.44
C PRO A 151 -18.15 -8.36 -5.34
N ARG A 152 -18.00 -7.46 -6.30
CA ARG A 152 -18.74 -6.19 -6.35
C ARG A 152 -20.21 -6.41 -6.71
N SER A 153 -20.51 -7.45 -7.50
CA SER A 153 -21.88 -7.81 -7.86
C SER A 153 -22.65 -8.53 -6.75
N VAL A 154 -21.97 -9.07 -5.73
CA VAL A 154 -22.61 -9.79 -4.62
C VAL A 154 -23.31 -8.77 -3.71
N PRO A 155 -24.64 -8.78 -3.55
CA PRO A 155 -25.34 -7.91 -2.62
C PRO A 155 -24.91 -8.14 -1.17
N LEU A 156 -24.86 -7.09 -0.34
CA LEU A 156 -24.50 -7.23 1.08
C LEU A 156 -25.44 -8.18 1.84
N ALA A 157 -26.73 -8.18 1.47
CA ALA A 157 -27.72 -9.10 2.04
C ALA A 157 -27.39 -10.58 1.78
N ASP A 158 -26.80 -10.90 0.62
CA ASP A 158 -26.39 -12.27 0.29
C ASP A 158 -25.17 -12.69 1.11
N THR A 159 -24.21 -11.77 1.33
CA THR A 159 -23.08 -11.98 2.24
C THR A 159 -23.56 -12.26 3.66
N LEU A 160 -24.55 -11.51 4.14
CA LEU A 160 -25.15 -11.71 5.45
C LEU A 160 -25.90 -13.05 5.53
N LYS A 161 -26.71 -13.36 4.52
CA LYS A 161 -27.41 -14.64 4.44
C LYS A 161 -26.43 -15.80 4.49
N MET A 162 -25.32 -15.73 3.76
CA MET A 162 -24.26 -16.74 3.77
C MET A 162 -23.66 -16.93 5.16
N ALA A 163 -23.40 -15.84 5.89
CA ALA A 163 -22.89 -15.91 7.27
C ALA A 163 -23.90 -16.59 8.22
N VAL A 164 -25.18 -16.23 8.14
CA VAL A 164 -26.24 -16.79 8.99
C VAL A 164 -26.48 -18.27 8.67
N ASP A 165 -26.59 -18.62 7.39
CA ASP A 165 -26.83 -20.00 6.96
C ASP A 165 -25.65 -20.90 7.35
N GLY A 166 -24.41 -20.42 7.20
CA GLY A 166 -23.20 -21.12 7.68
C GLY A 166 -23.20 -21.33 9.20
N CYS A 167 -23.61 -20.31 9.97
CA CYS A 167 -23.71 -20.42 11.43
C CYS A 167 -24.75 -21.47 11.86
N LYS A 168 -25.93 -21.47 11.23
CA LYS A 168 -27.00 -22.46 11.49
C LYS A 168 -26.58 -23.88 11.12
N ALA A 169 -25.87 -24.07 10.00
CA ALA A 169 -25.39 -25.37 9.57
C ALA A 169 -24.45 -26.02 10.60
N MET A 170 -23.58 -25.22 11.23
CA MET A 170 -22.67 -25.69 12.28
C MET A 170 -23.40 -26.10 13.57
N GLN A 171 -24.48 -25.39 13.92
CA GLN A 171 -25.31 -25.74 15.09
C GLN A 171 -26.07 -27.05 14.86
N GLY A 172 -26.58 -27.29 13.65
CA GLY A 172 -27.27 -28.53 13.28
C GLY A 172 -26.39 -29.77 13.27
N GLY A 173 -25.07 -29.61 13.18
CA GLY A 173 -24.09 -30.71 13.18
C GLY A 173 -23.67 -31.25 14.55
N HIS A 174 -24.20 -30.70 15.65
CA HIS A 174 -23.91 -31.17 17.03
C HIS A 174 -24.99 -32.11 17.59
N GLY A 175 -25.94 -32.53 16.76
CA GLY A 175 -26.92 -33.56 17.09
C GLY A 175 -26.62 -34.88 16.40
N ASN A 176 -25.55 -35.57 16.80
CA ASN A 176 -25.35 -37.00 16.53
C ASN A 176 -24.46 -37.62 17.61
#